data_AF-A0A8S3GJ64-F1
#
_entry.id   AF-A0A8S3GJ64-F1
#
_cell.length_a   1.000
_cell.length_b   1.000
_cell.length_c   1.000
_cell.angle_alpha   90.00
_cell.angle_beta   90.00
_cell.angle_gamma   90.00
#
_symmetry.space_group_name_H-M   'P 1'
#
loop_
_entity.id
_entity.type
_entity.pdbx_description
1 polymer ?
#
loop_
_entity_poly.entity_id
_entity_poly.type
_entity_poly.pdbx_seq_one_letter_code
_entity_poly.pdbx_strand_id
1 'polypeptide(L)'
;MEAGDHSFYRLLNQVLRKENRNEVIPWFSYLKLIDTAVRKLPKVKGIIWRAVAGNVTSGYTANKTVTWWTVSSCSISVDVVKAFLKPDQEATLFMIEAIAGRNLAGYTMYPDEQEVILEFGTQLLVRNIGFQYGNLRLVYLIETNDDGDSDEKLMEKPIISPK
;
A
#
# COMPACT_ATOMS: atom_id res chain seq x y z
N MET A 1 11.23 2.57 -10.37
CA MET A 1 12.39 1.72 -10.14
C MET A 1 12.01 0.29 -10.46
N GLU A 2 12.51 -0.26 -11.57
CA GLU A 2 12.33 -1.69 -11.84
C GLU A 2 13.37 -2.43 -11.01
N ALA A 3 13.00 -2.82 -9.79
CA ALA A 3 13.76 -3.82 -9.07
C ALA A 3 13.79 -5.06 -9.99
N GLY A 4 14.99 -5.44 -10.46
CA GLY A 4 15.15 -6.50 -11.45
C GLY A 4 14.40 -7.77 -11.05
N ASP A 5 14.13 -8.65 -12.01
CA ASP A 5 13.28 -9.83 -11.82
C ASP A 5 13.71 -10.73 -10.64
N HIS A 6 14.98 -10.65 -10.23
CA HIS A 6 15.58 -11.40 -9.11
C HIS A 6 15.88 -10.53 -7.87
N SER A 7 15.34 -9.32 -7.78
CA SER A 7 15.51 -8.49 -6.60
C SER A 7 14.82 -9.13 -5.39
N PHE A 8 15.45 -8.96 -4.23
CA PHE A 8 14.96 -9.51 -2.96
C PHE A 8 13.50 -9.10 -2.67
N TYR A 9 13.19 -7.81 -2.84
CA TYR A 9 11.84 -7.27 -2.66
C TYR A 9 10.81 -7.97 -3.56
N ARG A 10 11.17 -8.24 -4.82
CA ARG A 10 10.27 -8.88 -5.77
C ARG A 10 10.06 -10.35 -5.44
N LEU A 11 11.11 -11.10 -5.10
CA LEU A 11 11.02 -12.50 -4.71
C LEU A 11 10.17 -12.68 -3.44
N LEU A 12 10.43 -11.86 -2.42
CA LEU A 12 9.65 -11.87 -1.17
C LEU A 12 8.17 -11.60 -1.46
N ASN A 13 7.87 -10.54 -2.20
CA ASN A 13 6.48 -10.18 -2.50
C ASN A 13 5.81 -11.16 -3.47
N GLN A 14 6.55 -11.91 -4.29
CA GLN A 14 5.98 -13.02 -5.06
C GLN A 14 5.51 -14.14 -4.14
N VAL A 15 6.34 -14.53 -3.17
CA VAL A 15 6.01 -15.58 -2.21
C VAL A 15 4.83 -15.16 -1.31
N LEU A 16 4.82 -13.92 -0.83
CA LEU A 16 3.73 -13.40 0.02
C LEU A 16 2.37 -13.31 -0.71
N ARG A 17 2.36 -13.18 -2.03
CA ARG A 17 1.12 -13.17 -2.84
C ARG A 17 0.54 -14.57 -3.05
N LYS A 18 1.35 -15.62 -2.93
CA LYS A 18 0.88 -16.99 -3.16
C LYS A 18 0.01 -17.46 -2.00
N GLU A 19 -1.02 -18.22 -2.32
CA GLU A 19 -1.86 -18.87 -1.30
C GLU A 19 -1.15 -20.07 -0.64
N ASN A 20 -0.07 -20.57 -1.25
CA ASN A 20 0.73 -21.67 -0.72
C ASN A 20 1.59 -21.22 0.48
N ARG A 21 1.08 -21.43 1.69
CA ARG A 21 1.74 -21.04 2.95
C ARG A 21 3.07 -21.77 3.18
N ASN A 22 3.29 -22.94 2.57
CA ASN A 22 4.56 -23.66 2.70
C ASN A 22 5.72 -22.90 2.06
N GLU A 23 5.46 -22.12 1.02
CA GLU A 23 6.51 -21.33 0.34
C GLU A 23 6.99 -20.14 1.17
N VAL A 24 6.22 -19.72 2.17
CA VAL A 24 6.57 -18.61 3.07
C VAL A 24 7.50 -19.08 4.20
N ILE A 25 7.49 -20.38 4.55
CA ILE A 25 8.25 -20.95 5.69
C ILE A 25 9.75 -20.58 5.63
N PRO A 26 10.45 -20.72 4.49
CA PRO A 26 11.87 -20.35 4.39
C PRO A 26 12.14 -18.86 4.69
N TRP A 27 11.12 -18.00 4.57
CA TRP A 27 11.23 -16.57 4.79
C TRP A 27 10.90 -16.14 6.22
N PHE A 28 10.43 -17.03 7.09
CA PHE A 28 9.95 -16.65 8.43
C PHE A 28 10.99 -15.89 9.27
N SER A 29 12.23 -16.34 9.28
CA SER A 29 13.30 -15.65 10.01
C SER A 29 13.51 -14.22 9.48
N TYR A 30 13.46 -14.05 8.16
CA TYR A 30 13.58 -12.73 7.53
C TYR A 30 12.33 -11.87 7.79
N LEU A 31 11.14 -12.43 7.64
CA LEU A 31 9.87 -11.77 7.91
C LEU A 31 9.81 -11.27 9.35
N LYS A 32 10.28 -12.08 10.30
CA LYS A 32 10.37 -11.68 11.71
C LYS A 32 11.37 -10.54 11.92
N LEU A 33 12.53 -10.60 11.26
CA LEU A 33 13.54 -9.56 11.32
C LEU A 33 13.02 -8.23 10.77
N ILE A 34 12.47 -8.24 9.55
CA ILE A 34 11.97 -7.01 8.90
C ILE A 34 10.79 -6.43 9.65
N ASP A 35 9.84 -7.24 10.11
CA ASP A 35 8.73 -6.83 10.96
C ASP A 35 9.22 -6.14 12.24
N THR A 36 10.19 -6.75 12.92
CA THR A 36 10.77 -6.19 14.14
C THR A 36 11.50 -4.87 13.87
N ALA A 37 12.21 -4.76 12.75
CA ALA A 37 12.93 -3.55 12.36
C ALA A 37 11.97 -2.42 11.97
N VAL A 38 10.99 -2.71 11.11
CA VAL A 38 10.01 -1.77 10.59
C VAL A 38 9.14 -1.19 11.72
N ARG A 39 8.77 -1.98 12.73
CA ARG A 39 8.04 -1.49 13.90
C ARG A 39 8.80 -0.46 14.75
N LYS A 40 10.14 -0.45 14.69
CA LYS A 40 10.99 0.53 15.38
C LYS A 40 11.09 1.86 14.63
N LEU A 41 10.64 1.91 13.38
CA LEU A 41 10.68 3.13 12.57
C LEU A 41 9.58 4.11 13.00
N PRO A 42 9.80 5.42 12.77
CA PRO A 42 8.79 6.44 13.03
C PRO A 42 7.49 6.13 12.26
N LYS A 43 6.36 6.26 12.96
CA LYS A 43 5.03 6.14 12.34
C LYS A 43 4.73 7.37 11.48
N VAL A 44 4.06 7.14 10.36
CA VAL A 44 3.51 8.13 9.46
C VAL A 44 2.00 7.93 9.45
N LYS A 45 1.28 8.99 9.84
CA LYS A 45 -0.17 9.05 9.77
C LYS A 45 -0.57 10.13 8.76
N GLY A 46 -1.47 9.81 7.83
CA GLY A 46 -1.91 10.72 6.78
C GLY A 46 -1.99 10.04 5.41
N ILE A 47 -2.08 10.85 4.35
CA ILE A 47 -2.19 10.34 2.98
C ILE A 47 -0.82 9.86 2.50
N ILE A 48 -0.78 8.62 2.03
CA ILE A 48 0.33 8.05 1.27
C ILE A 48 -0.16 7.52 -0.07
N TRP A 49 0.76 7.42 -1.01
CA TRP A 49 0.49 7.12 -2.41
C TRP A 49 1.25 5.88 -2.84
N ARG A 50 0.61 5.07 -3.69
CA ARG A 50 1.25 3.92 -4.33
C ARG A 50 0.74 3.77 -5.76
N ALA A 51 1.65 3.65 -6.72
CA ALA A 51 1.30 3.32 -8.10
C ALA A 51 1.63 1.86 -8.40
N VAL A 52 0.79 1.22 -9.21
CA VAL A 52 1.08 -0.07 -9.84
C VAL A 52 0.76 0.00 -11.33
N ALA A 53 1.52 -0.74 -12.13
CA ALA A 53 1.23 -0.93 -13.54
C ALA A 53 0.00 -1.83 -13.72
N GLY A 54 -0.81 -1.51 -14.72
CA GLY A 54 -2.04 -2.23 -15.08
C GLY A 54 -3.28 -1.78 -14.30
N ASN A 55 -4.43 -2.24 -14.80
CA ASN A 55 -5.70 -2.15 -14.11
C ASN A 55 -5.84 -3.28 -13.08
N VAL A 56 -5.82 -2.95 -11.80
CA VAL A 56 -6.05 -3.93 -10.71
C VAL A 56 -7.35 -3.68 -9.93
N THR A 57 -8.24 -2.82 -10.45
CA THR A 57 -9.45 -2.42 -9.70
C THR A 57 -10.43 -3.58 -9.47
N SER A 58 -10.35 -4.65 -10.27
CA SER A 58 -11.18 -5.87 -10.08
C SER A 58 -10.93 -6.58 -8.75
N GLY A 59 -9.78 -6.35 -8.09
CA GLY A 59 -9.48 -6.87 -6.76
C GLY A 59 -10.09 -6.06 -5.61
N TYR A 60 -10.83 -4.99 -5.90
CA TYR A 60 -11.35 -4.06 -4.90
C TYR A 60 -12.85 -3.89 -5.05
N THR A 61 -13.55 -3.92 -3.92
CA THR A 61 -15.00 -3.73 -3.85
C THR A 61 -15.28 -2.66 -2.80
N ALA A 62 -16.03 -1.61 -3.17
CA ALA A 62 -16.37 -0.53 -2.26
C ALA A 62 -17.03 -1.05 -0.97
N ASN A 63 -16.68 -0.43 0.16
CA ASN A 63 -17.11 -0.79 1.52
C ASN A 63 -16.74 -2.22 1.95
N LYS A 64 -15.70 -2.81 1.34
CA LYS A 64 -15.09 -4.07 1.80
C LYS A 64 -13.66 -3.83 2.25
N THR A 65 -13.21 -4.62 3.21
CA THR A 65 -11.82 -4.66 3.65
C THR A 65 -11.03 -5.61 2.75
N VAL A 66 -9.85 -5.17 2.33
CA VAL A 66 -8.86 -5.97 1.62
C VAL A 66 -7.58 -6.06 2.46
N THR A 67 -6.93 -7.22 2.44
CA THR A 67 -5.65 -7.41 3.12
C THR A 67 -4.52 -7.34 2.10
N TRP A 68 -3.58 -6.42 2.30
CA TRP A 68 -2.33 -6.39 1.56
C TRP A 68 -1.30 -7.28 2.25
N TRP A 69 -1.23 -8.54 1.82
CA TRP A 69 -0.29 -9.54 2.36
C TRP A 69 1.18 -9.25 2.06
N THR A 70 1.47 -8.37 1.10
CA THR A 70 2.83 -8.00 0.71
C THR A 70 3.34 -6.79 1.49
N VAL A 71 4.67 -6.70 1.66
CA VAL A 71 5.30 -5.43 2.04
C VAL A 71 5.06 -4.43 0.93
N SER A 72 4.40 -3.33 1.26
CA SER A 72 3.96 -2.34 0.26
C SER A 72 4.73 -1.04 0.42
N SER A 73 5.62 -0.76 -0.53
CA SER A 73 6.31 0.53 -0.63
C SER A 73 5.36 1.60 -1.18
N CYS A 74 5.32 2.74 -0.49
CA CYS A 74 4.49 3.90 -0.77
C CYS A 74 5.34 5.17 -0.64
N SER A 75 4.79 6.32 -1.00
CA SER A 75 5.44 7.62 -0.76
C SER A 75 4.44 8.62 -0.18
N ILE A 76 4.94 9.56 0.61
CA ILE A 76 4.15 10.74 1.03
C ILE A 76 3.92 11.68 -0.16
N SER A 77 4.83 11.66 -1.15
CA SER A 77 4.77 12.54 -2.32
C SER A 77 4.07 11.88 -3.50
N VAL A 78 2.97 12.47 -3.94
CA VAL A 78 2.31 12.05 -5.18
C VAL A 78 3.22 12.25 -6.40
N ASP A 79 4.08 13.27 -6.39
CA ASP A 79 4.95 13.58 -7.52
C ASP A 79 6.05 12.53 -7.70
N VAL A 80 6.57 11.98 -6.60
CA VAL A 80 7.46 10.80 -6.63
C VAL A 80 6.72 9.62 -7.28
N VAL A 81 5.49 9.37 -6.88
CA VAL A 81 4.72 8.23 -7.39
C VAL A 81 4.36 8.40 -8.87
N LYS A 82 4.07 9.63 -9.32
CA LYS A 82 3.80 9.95 -10.72
C LYS A 82 4.98 9.60 -11.63
N ALA A 83 6.21 9.70 -11.17
CA ALA A 83 7.40 9.33 -11.95
C ALA A 83 7.43 7.83 -12.33
N PHE A 84 6.65 6.99 -11.63
CA PHE A 84 6.49 5.56 -11.96
C PHE A 84 5.31 5.27 -12.88
N LEU A 85 4.49 6.27 -13.21
CA LEU A 85 3.37 6.14 -14.14
C LEU A 85 3.85 6.41 -15.57
N LYS A 86 3.50 5.53 -16.50
CA LYS A 86 3.77 5.71 -17.94
C LYS A 86 2.48 6.18 -18.63
N PRO A 87 2.47 7.32 -19.36
CA PRO A 87 1.24 7.90 -19.93
C PRO A 87 0.45 6.93 -20.84
N ASP A 88 1.18 6.13 -21.62
CA ASP A 88 0.60 5.22 -22.61
C ASP A 88 0.28 3.82 -22.06
N GLN A 89 0.33 3.63 -20.74
CA GLN A 89 0.03 2.36 -20.09
C GLN A 89 -1.08 2.50 -19.06
N GLU A 90 -1.90 1.46 -18.93
CA GLU A 90 -2.82 1.38 -17.81
C GLU A 90 -2.06 1.37 -16.50
N ALA A 91 -2.58 2.12 -15.52
CA ALA A 91 -2.03 2.14 -14.18
C ALA A 91 -3.13 2.35 -13.15
N THR A 92 -2.86 1.86 -11.94
CA THR A 92 -3.72 2.08 -10.78
C THR A 92 -2.93 2.85 -9.72
N LEU A 93 -3.45 4.01 -9.32
CA LEU A 93 -2.95 4.81 -8.21
C LEU A 93 -3.81 4.54 -6.98
N PHE A 94 -3.15 4.27 -5.86
CA PHE A 94 -3.77 4.13 -4.55
C PHE A 94 -3.52 5.41 -3.76
N MET A 95 -4.61 6.01 -3.29
CA MET A 95 -4.59 7.01 -2.22
C MET A 95 -4.97 6.30 -0.93
N ILE A 96 -4.10 6.33 0.07
CA ILE A 96 -4.26 5.54 1.29
C ILE A 96 -4.19 6.48 2.49
N GLU A 97 -5.22 6.49 3.33
CA GLU A 97 -5.09 7.09 4.67
C GLU A 97 -4.40 6.09 5.60
N ALA A 98 -3.10 6.27 5.79
CA ALA A 98 -2.32 5.45 6.69
C ALA A 98 -2.48 5.92 8.14
N ILE A 99 -2.56 4.96 9.05
CA ILE A 99 -2.51 5.13 10.49
C ILE A 99 -1.15 4.69 11.04
N ALA A 100 -0.56 3.65 10.44
CA ALA A 100 0.63 2.97 10.94
C ALA A 100 1.74 2.79 9.87
N GLY A 101 1.73 3.60 8.81
CA GLY A 101 2.82 3.65 7.84
C GLY A 101 4.18 3.91 8.50
N ARG A 102 5.27 3.40 7.92
CA ARG A 102 6.61 3.44 8.53
C ARG A 102 7.58 4.20 7.65
N ASN A 103 8.15 5.29 8.18
CA ASN A 103 9.09 6.12 7.43
C ASN A 103 10.44 5.41 7.26
N LEU A 104 10.88 5.25 6.01
CA LEU A 104 12.13 4.56 5.65
C LEU A 104 13.27 5.51 5.25
N ALA A 105 13.09 6.84 5.32
CA ALA A 105 14.03 7.84 4.80
C ALA A 105 15.47 7.71 5.33
N GLY A 106 15.67 7.13 6.54
CA GLY A 106 17.00 6.91 7.13
C GLY A 106 17.69 5.59 6.73
N TYR A 107 17.01 4.72 5.99
CA TYR A 107 17.50 3.38 5.65
C TYR A 107 17.39 3.04 4.15
N THR A 108 16.64 3.84 3.39
CA THR A 108 16.49 3.66 1.94
C THR A 108 17.72 4.17 1.19
N MET A 109 18.01 3.56 0.05
CA MET A 109 19.04 4.04 -0.88
C MET A 109 18.56 5.25 -1.71
N TYR A 110 17.29 5.62 -1.58
CA TYR A 110 16.64 6.69 -2.36
C TYR A 110 15.88 7.66 -1.44
N PRO A 111 16.60 8.51 -0.67
CA PRO A 111 15.98 9.38 0.33
C PRO A 111 14.92 10.33 -0.24
N ASP A 112 15.09 10.75 -1.50
CA ASP A 112 14.20 11.67 -2.20
C ASP A 112 12.83 11.05 -2.52
N GLU A 113 12.70 9.72 -2.44
CA GLU A 113 11.43 9.03 -2.67
C GLU A 113 10.44 9.19 -1.49
N GLN A 114 10.89 9.72 -0.34
CA GLN A 114 10.05 9.89 0.85
C GLN A 114 9.28 8.60 1.20
N GLU A 115 10.01 7.49 1.17
CA GLU A 115 9.46 6.15 1.19
C GLU A 115 8.78 5.84 2.54
N VAL A 116 7.57 5.29 2.43
CA VAL A 116 6.77 4.77 3.55
C VAL A 116 6.42 3.32 3.28
N ILE A 117 6.69 2.44 4.23
CA ILE A 117 6.30 1.04 4.16
C ILE A 117 4.98 0.83 4.92
N LEU A 118 4.03 0.15 4.27
CA LEU A 118 2.97 -0.58 4.96
C LEU A 118 3.44 -2.01 5.23
N GLU A 119 3.22 -2.46 6.47
CA GLU A 119 3.58 -3.79 6.93
C GLU A 119 2.82 -4.86 6.14
N PHE A 120 3.36 -6.09 6.07
CA PHE A 120 2.63 -7.18 5.44
C PHE A 120 1.40 -7.53 6.28
N GLY A 121 0.27 -7.82 5.63
CA GLY A 121 -0.99 -8.10 6.31
C GLY A 121 -1.79 -6.85 6.69
N THR A 122 -1.38 -5.65 6.27
CA THR A 122 -2.17 -4.43 6.48
C THR A 122 -3.58 -4.59 5.92
N GLN A 123 -4.58 -4.27 6.74
CA GLN A 123 -5.98 -4.24 6.36
C GLN A 123 -6.39 -2.84 5.89
N LEU A 124 -7.10 -2.79 4.77
CA LEU A 124 -7.46 -1.55 4.09
C LEU A 124 -8.95 -1.59 3.74
N LEU A 125 -9.74 -0.66 4.26
CA LEU A 125 -11.12 -0.45 3.85
C LEU A 125 -11.16 0.28 2.51
N VAL A 126 -11.82 -0.32 1.52
CA VAL A 126 -12.03 0.29 0.20
C VAL A 126 -13.13 1.32 0.28
N ARG A 127 -12.78 2.61 0.19
CA ARG A 127 -13.75 3.71 0.25
C ARG A 127 -14.33 4.07 -1.09
N ASN A 128 -13.49 4.12 -2.12
CA ASN A 128 -13.94 4.48 -3.45
C ASN A 128 -13.11 3.75 -4.51
N ILE A 129 -13.81 3.22 -5.49
CA ILE A 129 -13.26 2.70 -6.74
C ILE A 129 -13.94 3.50 -7.87
N GLY A 130 -13.17 4.00 -8.84
CA GLY A 130 -13.77 4.43 -10.11
C GLY A 130 -13.55 5.88 -10.53
N PHE A 131 -12.70 6.66 -9.86
CA PHE A 131 -12.14 7.82 -10.53
C PHE A 131 -11.16 7.32 -11.61
N GLN A 132 -11.43 7.66 -12.87
CA GLN A 132 -10.59 7.33 -14.01
C GLN A 132 -10.28 8.60 -14.80
N TYR A 133 -9.01 8.76 -15.17
CA TYR A 133 -8.55 9.81 -16.07
C TYR A 133 -7.60 9.20 -17.10
N GLY A 134 -8.07 9.10 -18.35
CA GLY A 134 -7.36 8.37 -19.40
C GLY A 134 -7.11 6.91 -18.98
N ASN A 135 -5.85 6.51 -18.96
CA ASN A 135 -5.38 5.17 -18.58
C ASN A 135 -5.15 5.00 -17.06
N LEU A 136 -5.29 6.08 -16.28
CA LEU A 136 -5.08 6.07 -14.84
C LEU A 136 -6.39 5.81 -14.10
N ARG A 137 -6.38 4.86 -13.17
CA ARG A 137 -7.48 4.60 -12.23
C ARG A 137 -7.05 4.91 -10.81
N LEU A 138 -7.93 5.49 -10.02
CA LEU A 138 -7.69 5.78 -8.61
C LEU A 138 -8.54 4.87 -7.73
N VAL A 139 -7.89 4.29 -6.71
CA VAL A 139 -8.54 3.56 -5.62
C VAL A 139 -8.22 4.27 -4.32
N TYR A 140 -9.26 4.59 -3.55
CA TYR A 140 -9.14 5.24 -2.26
C TYR A 140 -9.34 4.23 -1.14
N LEU A 141 -8.34 4.12 -0.26
CA LEU A 141 -8.25 3.17 0.83
C LEU A 141 -8.05 3.89 2.16
N ILE A 142 -8.56 3.28 3.24
CA ILE A 142 -8.28 3.70 4.61
C ILE A 142 -7.68 2.50 5.35
N GLU A 143 -6.51 2.67 5.97
CA GLU A 143 -5.95 1.65 6.85
C GLU A 143 -6.83 1.47 8.08
N THR A 144 -7.15 0.23 8.42
CA THR A 144 -7.92 -0.12 9.62
C THR A 144 -6.98 -0.60 10.71
N ASN A 145 -7.28 -0.27 11.96
CA ASN A 145 -6.55 -0.84 13.09
C ASN A 145 -6.98 -2.30 13.29
N ASP A 146 -6.03 -3.17 13.63
CA ASP A 146 -6.26 -4.57 13.99
C ASP A 146 -6.86 -4.73 15.40
N ASP A 147 -6.93 -3.62 16.16
CA ASP A 147 -7.69 -3.52 17.40
C ASP A 147 -9.17 -3.56 17.00
N GLY A 148 -9.87 -4.66 17.28
CA GLY A 148 -11.26 -4.95 16.90
C GLY A 148 -12.33 -4.00 17.45
N ASP A 149 -12.10 -2.70 17.34
CA ASP A 149 -12.98 -1.62 17.76
C ASP A 149 -13.84 -1.21 16.56
N SER A 150 -14.95 -1.93 16.44
CA SER A 150 -16.19 -1.66 15.69
C SER A 150 -16.13 -0.56 14.61
N ASP A 151 -16.28 -1.01 13.36
CA ASP A 151 -16.42 -0.27 12.10
C ASP A 151 -17.52 0.82 12.06
N GLU A 152 -18.27 1.06 13.14
CA GLU A 152 -19.39 2.00 13.18
C GLU A 152 -18.95 3.48 13.17
N LYS A 153 -17.81 3.84 13.76
CA LYS A 153 -17.43 5.26 13.91
C LYS A 153 -16.92 5.95 12.64
N LEU A 154 -16.52 5.19 11.61
CA LEU A 154 -16.02 5.75 10.36
C LEU A 154 -17.12 5.92 9.29
N MET A 155 -18.35 5.49 9.56
CA MET A 155 -19.50 5.61 8.63
C MET A 155 -20.27 6.94 8.80
N GLU A 156 -20.00 7.72 9.85
CA GLU A 156 -20.81 8.92 10.20
C GLU A 156 -20.33 10.26 9.65
N LYS A 157 -19.22 10.34 8.89
CA LYS A 157 -18.79 11.64 8.34
C LYS A 157 -19.59 11.98 7.08
N PRO A 158 -20.42 13.04 7.07
CA PRO A 158 -21.20 13.40 5.90
C PRO A 158 -20.27 13.85 4.78
N ILE A 159 -20.57 13.39 3.56
CA ILE A 159 -20.01 13.94 2.33
C ILE A 159 -20.50 15.39 2.24
N ILE A 160 -19.59 16.35 2.48
CA ILE A 160 -19.88 17.75 2.25
C ILE A 160 -19.99 17.93 0.73
N SER A 161 -21.21 18.10 0.24
CA SER A 161 -21.46 18.48 -1.15
C SER A 161 -20.83 19.86 -1.43
N PRO A 162 -20.10 20.04 -2.54
CA PRO A 162 -19.62 21.36 -2.93
C PRO A 162 -20.81 22.27 -3.28
N LYS A 163 -20.76 23.49 -2.77
CA LYS A 163 -21.63 24.60 -3.21
C LYS A 163 -21.16 25.14 -4.55
#